data_AF-A0A6Y1IVY6-F1
#
_entry.id   AF-A0A6Y1IVY6-F1
#
_cell.length_a   1.000
_cell.length_b   1.000
_cell.length_c   1.000
_cell.angle_alpha   90.00
_cell.angle_beta   90.00
_cell.angle_gamma   90.00
#
_symmetry.space_group_name_H-M   'P 1'
#
loop_
_entity.id
_entity.type
_entity.pdbx_description
1 polymer ?
#
loop_
_entity_poly.entity_id
_entity_poly.type
_entity_poly.pdbx_seq_one_letter_code
_entity_poly.pdbx_strand_id
1 'polypeptide(L)' 'MGINIPEELSIIGFDNIPIAKMLSPQLSTIHQPAEKIGEIALKILDDKINFPEKPSQAVILEWQFMERGTN' A
#
# COMPACT_ATOMS: atom_id res chain seq x y z
N MET A 1 25.01 -3.34 -14.37
CA MET A 1 24.73 -4.75 -14.00
C MET A 1 23.61 -5.22 -14.92
N GLY A 2 23.74 -6.39 -15.57
CA GLY A 2 22.76 -6.95 -16.50
C GLY A 2 22.03 -8.15 -15.90
N ILE A 3 21.41 -7.95 -14.73
CA ILE A 3 20.67 -8.98 -14.00
C ILE A 3 19.29 -9.10 -14.62
N ASN A 4 18.87 -10.33 -14.94
CA ASN A 4 17.55 -10.62 -15.50
C ASN A 4 16.49 -10.65 -14.40
N ILE A 5 15.40 -9.90 -14.64
CA ILE A 5 14.24 -9.83 -13.76
C ILE A 5 13.07 -10.44 -14.52
N PRO A 6 12.33 -11.41 -13.96
CA PRO A 6 12.43 -11.93 -12.58
C PRO A 6 13.40 -13.12 -12.39
N GLU A 7 14.03 -13.64 -13.45
CA GLU A 7 14.66 -14.97 -13.44
C GLU A 7 15.84 -15.13 -12.48
N GLU A 8 16.68 -14.08 -12.35
CA GLU A 8 17.82 -14.08 -11.44
C GLU A 8 17.53 -13.35 -10.13
N LEU A 9 16.54 -12.46 -10.15
CA LEU A 9 16.12 -11.68 -8.98
C LEU A 9 14.67 -11.23 -9.15
N SER A 10 13.79 -11.66 -8.26
CA SER A 10 12.45 -11.06 -8.14
C SER A 10 12.50 -9.75 -7.36
N ILE A 11 11.67 -8.79 -7.74
CA ILE A 11 11.53 -7.50 -7.07
C ILE A 11 10.05 -7.28 -6.74
N ILE A 12 9.77 -6.95 -5.47
CA ILE A 12 8.43 -6.56 -5.01
C ILE A 12 8.52 -5.13 -4.47
N GLY A 13 7.72 -4.23 -5.04
CA GLY A 13 7.55 -2.85 -4.57
C GLY A 13 6.45 -2.69 -3.52
N PHE A 14 6.25 -1.47 -3.06
CA PHE A 14 5.22 -1.10 -2.10
C PHE A 14 4.37 0.06 -2.65
N ASP A 15 3.17 0.28 -2.09
CA ASP A 15 2.18 1.31 -2.42
C ASP A 15 1.36 1.14 -3.71
N ASN A 16 1.85 0.40 -4.71
CA ASN A 16 1.18 0.26 -6.01
C ASN A 16 0.87 1.61 -6.70
N ILE A 17 1.80 2.56 -6.61
CA ILE A 17 1.70 3.86 -7.30
C ILE A 17 1.78 3.70 -8.84
N PRO A 18 1.35 4.71 -9.63
CA PRO A 18 1.20 4.58 -11.09
C PRO A 18 2.44 4.07 -11.83
N ILE A 19 3.64 4.46 -11.39
CA ILE A 19 4.91 4.03 -11.99
C ILE A 19 5.08 2.50 -11.97
N ALA A 20 4.49 1.78 -11.00
CA ALA A 20 4.59 0.33 -10.92
C ALA A 20 4.02 -0.39 -12.17
N LYS A 21 3.08 0.25 -12.89
CA LYS A 21 2.52 -0.26 -14.15
C LYS A 21 3.26 0.23 -15.40
N MET A 22 4.13 1.23 -15.27
CA MET A 22 4.84 1.88 -16.38
C MET A 22 6.24 1.29 -16.62
N LEU A 23 6.76 0.53 -15.65
CA LEU A 23 8.05 -0.16 -15.77
C LEU A 23 7.96 -1.38 -16.70
N SER A 24 9.11 -1.79 -17.23
CA SER A 24 9.28 -3.00 -18.03
C SER A 24 10.45 -3.82 -17.48
N PRO A 25 10.23 -5.01 -16.90
CA PRO A 25 8.91 -5.60 -16.62
C PRO A 25 8.10 -4.78 -15.60
N GLN A 26 6.76 -4.94 -15.60
CA GLN A 26 5.88 -4.25 -14.66
C GLN A 26 6.16 -4.72 -13.22
N LEU A 27 6.19 -3.79 -12.28
CA LEU A 27 6.57 -4.05 -10.89
C LEU A 27 5.42 -4.70 -10.10
N SER A 28 5.65 -5.93 -9.65
CA SER A 28 4.86 -6.61 -8.62
C SER A 28 4.94 -5.81 -7.32
N THR A 29 3.84 -5.67 -6.60
CA THR A 29 3.79 -4.72 -5.47
C THR A 29 2.71 -5.04 -4.45
N ILE A 30 2.92 -4.68 -3.19
CA ILE A 30 1.86 -4.63 -2.18
C ILE A 30 1.07 -3.33 -2.34
N HIS A 31 -0.22 -3.44 -2.64
CA HIS A 31 -1.15 -2.32 -2.65
C HIS A 31 -1.68 -2.05 -1.24
N GLN A 32 -1.42 -0.84 -0.75
CA GLN A 32 -2.01 -0.33 0.47
C GLN A 32 -3.28 0.48 0.15
N PRO A 33 -4.38 0.30 0.90
CA PRO A 33 -5.62 1.04 0.68
C PRO A 33 -5.54 2.48 1.24
N ALA A 34 -4.64 3.30 0.68
CA ALA A 34 -4.28 4.63 1.21
C ALA A 34 -5.48 5.57 1.35
N GLU A 35 -6.41 5.55 0.39
CA GLU A 35 -7.65 6.33 0.46
C GLU A 35 -8.48 5.95 1.69
N LYS A 36 -8.62 4.64 1.95
CA LYS A 36 -9.37 4.14 3.10
C LYS A 36 -8.70 4.48 4.44
N ILE A 37 -7.37 4.45 4.47
CA ILE A 37 -6.59 4.92 5.63
C ILE A 37 -6.94 6.38 5.94
N GLY A 38 -6.95 7.24 4.92
CA GLY A 38 -7.28 8.66 5.06
C GLY A 38 -8.71 8.89 5.57
N GLU A 39 -9.70 8.21 4.98
CA GLU A 39 -11.10 8.28 5.43
C GLU A 39 -11.26 7.92 6.92
N ILE A 40 -10.65 6.81 7.34
CA ILE A 40 -10.75 6.32 8.70
C ILE A 40 -9.99 7.23 9.67
N ALA A 41 -8.80 7.71 9.28
CA ALA A 41 -8.03 8.64 10.09
C ALA A 41 -8.81 9.94 10.36
N LEU A 42 -9.47 10.51 9.34
CA LEU A 42 -10.31 11.70 9.50
C LEU A 42 -11.50 11.43 10.43
N LYS A 43 -12.14 10.28 10.30
CA LYS A 43 -13.23 9.88 11.20
C LYS A 43 -12.76 9.74 12.65
N ILE A 44 -11.60 9.12 12.88
CA ILE A 44 -11.01 8.98 14.22
C ILE A 44 -10.66 10.35 14.81
N LEU A 45 -10.13 11.26 13.97
CA LEU A 45 -9.82 12.62 14.39
C LEU A 45 -11.09 13.39 14.79
N ASP A 46 -12.13 13.36 13.97
CA ASP A 46 -13.42 14.00 14.26
C ASP A 46 -14.05 13.46 15.55
N ASP A 47 -14.03 12.14 15.72
CA ASP A 47 -14.44 11.47 16.96
C ASP A 47 -13.66 12.00 18.17
N LYS A 48 -12.34 12.21 18.03
CA LYS A 48 -11.49 12.67 19.14
C LYS A 48 -11.70 14.15 19.48
N ILE A 49 -12.01 14.98 18.50
CA ILE A 49 -12.35 16.39 18.68
C ILE A 49 -13.67 16.52 19.44
N ASN A 50 -14.70 15.79 19.00
CA ASN A 50 -16.04 15.86 19.59
C ASN A 50 -16.15 15.09 20.92
N PHE A 51 -15.31 14.07 21.12
CA PHE A 51 -15.30 13.22 22.31
C PHE A 51 -13.86 12.97 22.81
N PRO A 52 -13.25 13.95 23.50
CA PRO A 52 -11.85 13.86 23.95
C PRO A 52 -11.55 12.65 24.85
N GLU A 53 -12.54 12.18 25.61
CA GLU A 53 -12.41 11.03 26.53
C GLU A 53 -12.42 9.67 25.80
N LYS A 54 -12.79 9.63 24.51
CA LYS A 54 -12.87 8.38 23.74
C LYS A 54 -11.47 7.76 23.63
N PRO A 55 -11.33 6.43 23.86
CA PRO A 55 -10.04 5.76 23.77
C PRO A 55 -9.49 5.81 22.34
N SER A 56 -8.17 5.74 22.21
CA SER A 56 -7.49 5.64 20.93
C SER A 56 -7.95 4.40 20.16
N GLN A 57 -8.14 4.55 18.86
CA GLN A 57 -8.57 3.47 17.97
C GLN A 57 -7.37 2.98 17.15
N ALA A 58 -7.16 1.67 17.13
CA ALA A 58 -6.25 1.02 16.19
C ALA A 58 -7.10 0.23 15.18
N VAL A 59 -6.96 0.56 13.90
CA VAL A 59 -7.71 -0.08 12.82
C VAL A 59 -6.72 -0.74 11.87
N ILE A 60 -6.91 -2.03 11.60
CA ILE A 60 -6.12 -2.79 10.63
C ILE A 60 -6.94 -2.90 9.34
N LEU A 61 -6.30 -2.62 8.21
CA LEU A 61 -6.91 -2.71 6.89
C LEU A 61 -6.22 -3.79 6.07
N GLU A 62 -7.02 -4.50 5.28
CA GLU A 62 -6.51 -5.51 4.35
C GLU A 62 -5.72 -4.83 3.21
N TRP A 63 -4.51 -5.33 3.00
CA TRP A 63 -3.68 -5.00 1.84
C TRP A 63 -3.85 -6.06 0.76
N GLN A 64 -3.37 -5.78 -0.46
CA GLN A 64 -3.46 -6.72 -1.57
C GLN A 64 -2.11 -6.91 -2.24
N PHE A 65 -1.74 -8.15 -2.56
CA PHE A 65 -0.59 -8.41 -3.42
C PHE A 65 -0.99 -8.24 -4.89
N MET A 66 -0.27 -7.38 -5.60
CA MET A 66 -0.44 -7.13 -7.03
C MET A 66 0.71 -7.82 -7.77
N GLU A 67 0.50 -9.08 -8.15
CA GLU A 67 1.47 -9.85 -8.92
C GLU A 67 1.58 -9.35 -10.36
N ARG A 68 2.81 -9.17 -10.85
CA ARG A 68 3.18 -8.67 -12.20
C ARG A 68 4.52 -9.28 -12.64
N GLY A 69 5.13 -8.71 -13.68
CA GLY A 69 6.31 -9.26 -14.35
C GLY A 69 7.63 -9.21 -13.59
N THR A 70 7.71 -8.60 -12.40
CA THR A 70 8.94 -8.64 -11.58
C THR A 70 8.90 -9.71 -10.48
N ASN A 71 7.82 -10.48 -10.34
CA ASN A 71 7.76 -11.58 -9.37
C ASN A 71 7.89 -12.94 -10.05
#